data_AF-A0A8J4XBP8-F1
#
_entry.id   AF-A0A8J4XBP8-F1
#
_cell.length_a   1.000
_cell.length_b   1.000
_cell.length_c   1.000
_cell.angle_alpha   90.00
_cell.angle_beta   90.00
_cell.angle_gamma   90.00
#
_symmetry.space_group_name_H-M   'P 1'
#
loop_
_entity.id
_entity.type
_entity.pdbx_description
1 polymer ?
#
loop_
_entity_poly.entity_id
_entity_poly.type
_entity_poly.pdbx_seq_one_letter_code
_entity_poly.pdbx_strand_id
1 'polypeptide(L)'
;LELTRQMKHGEALHLDLPITENVEVTFKQSADDGSVRVCTVDGRKLECDSGYKNRALLKSSLTLSEVKDSDCGVYTVKDTENEEVIASYTVT
;
A
#
# COMPACT_ATOMS: atom_id res chain seq x y z
N LEU A 1 9.32 -5.78 -8.96
CA LEU A 1 8.56 -6.96 -8.49
C LEU A 1 7.47 -7.24 -9.52
N GLU A 2 7.48 -8.42 -10.13
CA GLU A 2 6.40 -8.90 -11.00
C GLU A 2 5.56 -9.90 -10.21
N LEU A 3 4.26 -9.64 -10.11
CA LEU A 3 3.31 -10.51 -9.43
C LEU A 3 2.26 -10.98 -10.45
N THR A 4 2.15 -12.30 -10.64
CA THR A 4 1.13 -12.90 -11.52
C THR A 4 -0.03 -13.38 -10.66
N ARG A 5 -1.27 -12.99 -11.01
CA ARG A 5 -2.48 -13.40 -10.32
C ARG A 5 -3.53 -13.90 -11.32
N GLN A 6 -3.92 -15.17 -11.19
CA GLN A 6 -5.08 -15.71 -11.88
C GLN A 6 -6.35 -15.28 -11.14
N MET A 7 -7.38 -14.85 -11.88
CA MET A 7 -8.63 -14.39 -11.29
C MET A 7 -9.83 -15.16 -11.81
N LYS A 8 -10.86 -15.30 -10.95
CA LYS A 8 -12.18 -15.77 -11.39
C LYS A 8 -13.10 -14.58 -11.63
N HIS A 9 -13.99 -14.74 -12.60
CA HIS A 9 -14.99 -13.74 -12.92
C HIS A 9 -15.80 -13.34 -11.68
N GLY A 10 -15.98 -12.03 -11.46
CA GLY A 10 -16.71 -11.49 -10.32
C GLY A 10 -15.93 -11.43 -9.01
N GLU A 11 -14.68 -11.91 -8.94
CA GLU A 11 -13.82 -11.69 -7.78
C GLU A 11 -13.28 -10.25 -7.74
N ALA A 12 -12.90 -9.79 -6.55
CA ALA A 12 -12.22 -8.51 -6.38
C ALA A 12 -10.71 -8.63 -6.71
N LEU A 13 -10.20 -7.68 -7.49
CA LEU A 13 -8.78 -7.50 -7.70
C LEU A 13 -8.24 -6.56 -6.62
N HIS A 14 -7.27 -7.04 -5.85
CA HIS A 14 -6.52 -6.23 -4.91
C HIS A 14 -5.10 -6.03 -5.45
N LEU A 15 -4.73 -4.77 -5.69
CA LEU A 15 -3.38 -4.38 -6.08
C LEU A 15 -2.73 -3.64 -4.92
N ASP A 16 -1.61 -4.14 -4.41
CA ASP A 16 -0.86 -3.39 -3.42
C ASP A 16 -0.24 -2.15 -4.08
N LEU A 17 -0.30 -1.03 -3.37
CA LEU A 17 0.31 0.22 -3.78
C LEU A 17 1.51 0.49 -2.87
N PRO A 18 2.74 0.16 -3.28
CA PRO A 18 3.92 0.43 -2.49
C PRO A 18 4.06 1.93 -2.24
N ILE A 19 4.43 2.33 -1.02
CA ILE A 19 4.78 3.70 -0.71
C ILE A 19 6.27 3.86 -1.03
N THR A 20 6.61 4.71 -1.99
CA THR A 20 8.00 4.86 -2.47
C THR A 20 8.87 5.63 -1.51
N GLU A 21 8.30 6.65 -0.88
CA GLU A 21 8.99 7.51 0.05
C GLU A 21 8.93 6.98 1.50
N ASN A 22 9.96 7.29 2.27
CA ASN A 22 9.97 6.97 3.69
C ASN A 22 9.07 7.95 4.45
N VAL A 23 8.00 7.44 5.06
CA VAL A 23 7.01 8.26 5.77
C VAL A 23 7.09 8.01 7.28
N GLU A 24 7.05 9.07 8.07
CA GLU A 24 6.90 9.01 9.53
C GLU A 24 5.51 9.49 9.95
N VAL A 25 4.83 8.70 10.78
CA VAL A 25 3.56 9.06 11.41
C VAL A 25 3.84 9.45 12.85
N THR A 26 3.46 10.68 13.23
CA THR A 26 3.60 11.20 14.60
C THR A 26 2.24 11.53 15.22
N PHE A 27 2.11 11.35 16.52
CA PHE A 27 0.95 11.77 17.31
C PHE A 27 1.36 12.89 18.28
N LYS A 28 0.55 13.94 18.37
CA LYS A 28 0.69 15.00 19.37
C LYS A 28 -0.63 15.13 20.13
N GLN A 29 -0.57 15.04 21.44
CA GLN A 29 -1.73 15.29 22.29
C GLN A 29 -1.92 16.79 22.47
N SER A 30 -3.15 17.30 22.32
CA SER A 30 -3.42 18.75 22.34
C SER A 30 -3.02 19.47 23.63
N ALA A 31 -2.92 18.74 24.75
CA ALA A 31 -2.56 19.28 26.06
C ALA A 31 -1.05 19.18 26.36
N ASP A 32 -0.27 18.64 25.44
CA ASP A 32 1.16 18.40 25.62
C ASP A 32 1.95 19.07 24.48
N ASP A 33 3.16 19.54 24.77
CA ASP A 33 3.96 20.27 23.80
C ASP A 33 4.75 19.34 22.87
N GLY A 34 4.91 18.07 23.25
CA GLY A 34 5.66 17.05 22.50
C GLY A 34 4.84 16.26 21.48
N SER A 35 5.50 15.82 20.40
CA SER A 35 5.02 14.76 19.52
C SER A 35 5.77 13.47 19.80
N VAL A 36 5.09 12.34 19.61
CA VAL A 36 5.68 10.99 19.67
C VAL A 36 5.56 10.31 18.33
N ARG A 37 6.57 9.53 17.96
CA ARG A 37 6.51 8.68 16.76
C ARG A 37 5.51 7.54 17.00
N VAL A 38 4.71 7.26 15.99
CA VAL A 38 3.72 6.18 15.99
C VAL A 38 4.29 5.01 15.19
N CYS A 39 4.57 5.26 13.91
CA CYS A 39 5.19 4.30 13.00
C CYS A 39 6.05 5.00 11.95
N THR A 40 7.00 4.28 11.38
CA THR A 40 7.64 4.59 10.10
C THR A 40 7.15 3.59 9.05
N VAL A 41 7.07 4.07 7.81
CA VAL A 41 6.74 3.27 6.63
C VAL A 41 7.85 3.41 5.61
N ASP A 42 8.41 2.28 5.19
CA ASP A 42 9.42 2.18 4.15
C ASP A 42 8.96 1.10 3.16
N GLY A 43 8.55 1.51 1.95
CA GLY A 43 7.99 0.60 0.97
C GLY A 43 6.65 0.02 1.43
N ARG A 44 6.71 -1.22 1.91
CA ARG A 44 5.60 -2.00 2.49
C ARG A 44 5.82 -2.33 3.96
N LYS A 45 6.95 -1.94 4.53
CA LYS A 45 7.35 -2.29 5.88
C LYS A 45 6.81 -1.24 6.83
N LEU A 46 5.98 -1.69 7.77
CA LEU A 46 5.48 -0.87 8.86
C LEU A 46 6.27 -1.18 10.12
N GLU A 47 6.97 -0.19 10.67
CA GLU A 47 7.67 -0.30 11.95
C GLU A 47 7.07 0.67 12.95
N CYS A 48 6.43 0.12 14.00
CA CYS A 48 5.74 0.92 14.98
C CYS A 48 6.37 0.84 16.36
N ASP A 49 6.21 1.91 17.13
CA ASP A 49 6.57 1.91 18.55
C ASP A 49 5.72 0.91 19.33
N SER A 50 6.23 0.47 20.48
CA SER A 50 5.69 -0.66 21.25
C SER A 50 4.20 -0.52 21.58
N GLY A 51 3.71 0.70 21.85
CA GLY A 51 2.30 0.99 22.11
C GLY A 51 1.36 0.85 20.89
N TYR A 52 1.90 0.69 19.69
CA TYR A 52 1.16 0.63 18.43
C TYR A 52 1.40 -0.68 17.66
N LYS A 53 2.52 -1.37 17.90
CA LYS A 53 2.98 -2.56 17.13
C LYS A 53 1.94 -3.66 16.89
N ASN A 54 1.01 -3.89 17.83
CA ASN A 54 0.01 -4.95 17.71
C ASN A 54 -1.37 -4.47 17.24
N ARG A 55 -1.55 -3.16 17.00
CA ARG A 55 -2.85 -2.55 16.68
C ARG A 55 -2.80 -1.59 15.49
N ALA A 56 -1.62 -1.27 14.98
CA ALA A 56 -1.43 -0.53 13.75
C ALA A 56 -1.33 -1.50 12.56
N LEU A 57 -1.95 -1.12 11.45
CA LEU A 57 -1.93 -1.88 10.21
C LEU A 57 -1.78 -0.91 9.04
N LEU A 58 -0.82 -1.19 8.16
CA LEU A 58 -0.66 -0.46 6.91
C LEU A 58 -1.60 -1.06 5.86
N LYS A 59 -2.49 -0.24 5.31
CA LYS A 59 -3.34 -0.59 4.18
C LYS A 59 -3.09 0.39 3.04
N SER A 60 -2.36 -0.04 2.03
CA SER A 60 -2.11 0.73 0.83
C SER A 60 -2.40 -0.15 -0.38
N SER A 61 -3.62 -0.06 -0.90
CA SER A 61 -4.09 -0.96 -1.96
C SER A 61 -5.22 -0.32 -2.77
N LEU A 62 -5.25 -0.60 -4.08
CA LEU A 62 -6.41 -0.41 -4.94
C LEU A 62 -7.27 -1.68 -4.93
N THR A 63 -8.59 -1.52 -4.84
CA THR A 63 -9.55 -2.63 -5.01
C THR A 63 -10.46 -2.34 -6.19
N LEU A 64 -10.47 -3.25 -7.16
CA LEU A 64 -11.44 -3.26 -8.26
C LEU A 64 -12.42 -4.40 -8.02
N SER A 65 -13.69 -4.05 -7.77
CA SER A 65 -14.77 -5.02 -7.55
C SER A 65 -15.35 -5.52 -8.88
N GLU A 66 -15.89 -6.74 -8.87
CA GLU A 66 -16.63 -7.31 -10.02
C GLU A 66 -15.81 -7.32 -11.33
N VAL A 67 -14.58 -7.81 -11.25
CA VAL A 67 -13.65 -7.86 -12.38
C VAL A 67 -14.23 -8.69 -13.52
N LYS A 68 -14.14 -8.14 -14.73
CA LYS A 68 -14.60 -8.74 -15.98
C LYS A 68 -13.41 -9.22 -16.79
N ASP A 69 -13.65 -10.10 -17.76
CA ASP A 69 -12.60 -10.59 -18.67
C ASP A 69 -11.92 -9.44 -19.45
N SER A 70 -12.62 -8.33 -19.68
CA SER A 70 -12.07 -7.11 -20.30
C SER A 70 -11.07 -6.35 -19.43
N ASP A 71 -11.03 -6.65 -18.13
CA ASP A 71 -10.11 -6.05 -17.17
C ASP A 71 -8.80 -6.87 -17.06
N CYS A 72 -8.70 -8.05 -17.69
CA CYS A 72 -7.47 -8.82 -17.74
C CYS A 72 -6.38 -8.06 -18.52
N GLY A 73 -5.14 -8.13 -18.04
CA GLY A 73 -4.02 -7.39 -18.60
C GLY A 73 -2.92 -7.12 -17.59
N VAL A 74 -2.03 -6.18 -17.93
CA VAL A 74 -0.92 -5.76 -17.08
C VAL A 74 -1.26 -4.42 -16.43
N TYR A 75 -1.32 -4.41 -15.10
CA TYR A 75 -1.47 -3.21 -14.30
C TYR A 75 -0.11 -2.73 -13.82
N THR A 76 0.23 -1.49 -14.11
CA THR A 76 1.50 -0.88 -13.71
C THR A 76 1.25 0.22 -12.69
N VAL A 77 1.93 0.13 -11.55
CA VAL A 77 1.96 1.21 -10.55
C VAL A 77 3.22 2.02 -10.80
N LYS A 78 3.03 3.31 -11.11
CA LYS A 78 4.10 4.26 -11.41
C LYS A 78 4.11 5.35 -10.34
N ASP A 79 5.28 5.61 -9.78
CA ASP A 79 5.56 6.85 -9.07
C ASP A 79 5.62 7.99 -10.10
N THR A 80 4.68 8.91 -10.01
CA THR A 80 4.57 10.01 -10.97
C THR A 80 5.56 11.14 -10.71
N GLU A 81 6.08 11.26 -9.49
CA GLU A 81 7.05 12.30 -9.14
C GLU A 81 8.46 11.89 -9.59
N ASN A 82 8.85 10.64 -9.32
CA ASN A 82 10.15 10.09 -9.69
C ASN A 82 10.17 9.45 -11.10
N GLU A 83 9.02 9.41 -11.77
CA GLU A 83 8.79 8.74 -13.05
C GLU A 83 9.15 7.23 -13.08
N GLU A 84 9.16 6.55 -11.93
CA GLU A 84 9.61 5.17 -11.77
C GLU A 84 8.44 4.16 -11.74
N VAL A 85 8.59 3.02 -12.40
CA VAL A 85 7.66 1.89 -12.25
C VAL A 85 8.03 1.06 -11.02
N ILE A 86 7.12 1.01 -10.05
CA ILE A 86 7.40 0.44 -8.71
C ILE A 86 6.72 -0.91 -8.48
N ALA A 87 5.68 -1.23 -9.25
CA ALA A 87 5.08 -2.55 -9.26
C ALA A 87 4.41 -2.86 -10.61
N SER A 88 4.39 -4.13 -10.99
CA SER A 88 3.61 -4.63 -12.12
C SER A 88 2.86 -5.90 -11.72
N TYR A 89 1.58 -5.95 -12.10
CA TYR A 89 0.68 -7.05 -11.80
C TYR A 89 0.09 -7.58 -13.11
N THR A 90 0.31 -8.86 -13.39
CA THR A 90 -0.33 -9.53 -14.53
C THR A 90 -1.59 -10.23 -14.04
N VAL A 91 -2.72 -9.83 -14.59
CA VAL A 91 -4.04 -10.42 -14.34
C VAL A 91 -4.46 -11.21 -15.57
N THR A 92 -4.75 -12.49 -15.38
CA THR A 92 -5.20 -13.42 -16.42
C THR A 92 -6.53 -14.03 -16.05
#